data_AF-A0A1Y0N7A0-F1
#
_entry.id   AF-A0A1Y0N7A0-F1
#
_cell.length_a   1.000
_cell.length_b   1.000
_cell.length_c   1.000
_cell.angle_alpha   90.00
_cell.angle_beta   90.00
_cell.angle_gamma   90.00
#
_symmetry.space_group_name_H-M   'P 1'
#
loop_
_entity.id
_entity.type
_entity.pdbx_description
1 polymer ?
#
loop_
_entity_poly.entity_id
_entity_poly.type
_entity_poly.pdbx_seq_one_letter_code
_entity_poly.pdbx_strand_id
1 'polypeptide(L)'
;MTDPIQLAHWLAGIVVLAEALNKLERTAPFASGLSPRKRVVDFLKALAWLLLAIGAGGAVATPLLLAMGIHATPFDHITHAQPTFAETAVLLGFAVLIVRTRVKEG
;
A
#
# COMPACT_ATOMS: atom_id res chain seq x y z
N MET A 1 -10.66 -18.40 14.77
CA MET A 1 -11.14 -18.34 13.37
C MET A 1 -10.62 -17.03 12.81
N THR A 2 -9.82 -17.04 11.75
CA THR A 2 -9.38 -15.81 11.08
C THR A 2 -10.59 -15.16 10.42
N ASP A 3 -10.82 -13.88 10.70
CA ASP A 3 -11.88 -13.11 10.06
C ASP A 3 -11.59 -13.03 8.54
N PRO A 4 -12.52 -13.44 7.65
CA PRO A 4 -12.36 -13.30 6.20
C PRO A 4 -11.97 -11.89 5.76
N ILE A 5 -12.47 -10.85 6.43
CA ILE A 5 -12.15 -9.45 6.13
C ILE A 5 -10.67 -9.19 6.44
N GLN A 6 -10.19 -9.63 7.60
CA GLN A 6 -8.80 -9.47 8.00
C GLN A 6 -7.84 -10.19 7.04
N LEU A 7 -8.17 -11.41 6.62
CA LEU A 7 -7.36 -12.15 5.65
C LEU A 7 -7.33 -11.45 4.28
N ALA A 8 -8.49 -11.00 3.78
CA ALA A 8 -8.57 -10.28 2.52
C ALA A 8 -7.78 -8.96 2.56
N HIS A 9 -7.90 -8.22 3.67
CA HIS A 9 -7.16 -6.97 3.90
C HIS A 9 -5.66 -7.20 3.89
N TRP A 10 -5.19 -8.23 4.59
CA TRP A 10 -3.76 -8.56 4.67
C TRP A 10 -3.18 -8.97 3.31
N LEU A 11 -3.86 -9.85 2.57
CA LEU A 11 -3.44 -10.26 1.23
C LEU A 11 -3.44 -9.11 0.22
N ALA A 12 -4.48 -8.27 0.25
CA ALA A 12 -4.53 -7.05 -0.56
C ALA A 12 -3.38 -6.10 -0.21
N GLY A 13 -3.07 -5.96 1.08
CA GLY A 13 -1.93 -5.20 1.58
C GLY A 13 -0.60 -5.68 1.00
N ILE A 14 -0.34 -6.98 0.97
CA ILE A 14 0.89 -7.55 0.39
C ILE A 14 1.02 -7.16 -1.09
N VAL A 15 -0.04 -7.35 -1.88
CA VAL A 15 -0.04 -7.04 -3.32
C VAL A 15 0.20 -5.56 -3.58
N VAL A 16 -0.54 -4.69 -2.87
CA VAL A 16 -0.44 -3.24 -3.03
C VAL A 16 0.93 -2.73 -2.58
N LEU A 17 1.43 -3.23 -1.44
CA LEU A 17 2.75 -2.87 -0.92
C LEU A 17 3.86 -3.25 -1.90
N ALA A 18 3.86 -4.49 -2.40
CA ALA A 18 4.86 -4.96 -3.34
C ALA A 18 4.88 -4.10 -4.61
N GLU A 19 3.72 -3.80 -5.18
CA GLU A 19 3.65 -2.97 -6.38
C GLU A 19 4.06 -1.52 -6.09
N ALA A 20 3.62 -0.96 -4.96
CA ALA A 20 3.94 0.41 -4.58
C ALA A 20 5.44 0.62 -4.40
N LEU A 21 6.13 -0.30 -3.71
CA LEU A 21 7.59 -0.27 -3.57
C LEU A 21 8.30 -0.39 -4.93
N ASN A 22 7.87 -1.33 -5.78
CA ASN A 22 8.42 -1.47 -7.14
C ASN A 22 8.19 -0.22 -8.01
N LYS A 23 7.08 0.50 -7.83
CA LYS A 23 6.82 1.74 -8.58
C LYS A 23 7.60 2.92 -8.01
N LEU A 24 7.76 3.00 -6.68
CA LEU A 24 8.58 4.02 -6.02
C LEU A 24 10.03 3.96 -6.48
N GLU A 25 10.61 2.76 -6.52
CA GLU A 25 12.00 2.54 -6.98
C GLU A 25 12.22 3.09 -8.40
N ARG A 26 11.19 3.09 -9.25
CA ARG A 26 11.25 3.55 -10.64
C ARG A 26 10.97 5.04 -10.83
N THR A 27 10.61 5.76 -9.77
CA THR A 27 10.40 7.22 -9.84
C THR A 27 11.73 7.96 -9.71
N ALA A 28 11.91 9.02 -10.49
CA ALA A 28 13.17 9.77 -10.54
C ALA A 28 12.88 11.28 -10.69
N PRO A 29 12.19 11.90 -9.70
CA PRO A 29 11.74 13.28 -9.84
C PRO A 29 12.90 14.29 -9.94
N PHE A 30 14.09 13.90 -9.49
CA PHE A 30 15.32 14.68 -9.56
C PHE A 30 16.16 14.43 -10.82
N ALA A 31 15.68 13.63 -11.78
CA ALA A 31 16.38 13.42 -13.03
C ALA A 31 16.63 14.74 -13.78
N SER A 32 17.83 14.86 -14.36
CA SER A 32 18.20 15.98 -15.23
C SER A 32 17.41 15.95 -16.53
N GLY A 33 17.14 17.13 -17.12
CA GLY A 33 16.47 17.22 -18.42
C GLY A 33 14.94 17.12 -18.39
N LEU A 34 14.32 16.99 -17.21
CA LEU A 34 12.86 17.06 -17.08
C LEU A 34 12.37 18.51 -17.18
N SER A 35 11.33 18.73 -18.00
CA SER A 35 10.59 19.99 -17.95
C SER A 35 9.86 20.15 -16.60
N PRO A 36 9.56 21.39 -16.15
CA PRO A 36 8.91 21.62 -14.86
C PRO A 36 7.62 20.82 -14.68
N ARG A 37 6.77 20.77 -15.72
CA ARG A 37 5.53 19.98 -15.70
C ARG A 37 5.80 18.48 -15.53
N LYS A 38 6.78 17.91 -16.24
CA LYS A 38 7.12 16.48 -16.13
C LYS A 38 7.65 16.16 -14.72
N ARG A 39 8.45 17.06 -14.15
CA ARG A 39 8.95 16.93 -12.77
C ARG A 39 7.81 16.89 -11.76
N VAL A 40 6.86 17.81 -11.83
CA VAL A 40 5.67 17.81 -10.95
C VAL A 40 4.89 16.51 -11.09
N VAL A 41 4.66 16.05 -12.32
CA VAL A 41 3.98 14.77 -12.56
C VAL A 41 4.72 13.59 -11.92
N ASP A 42 6.05 13.57 -12.00
CA ASP A 42 6.84 12.48 -11.42
C ASP A 42 6.82 12.51 -9.88
N PHE A 43 6.87 13.70 -9.28
CA PHE A 43 6.66 13.87 -7.84
C PHE A 43 5.28 13.40 -7.38
N LEU A 44 4.22 13.74 -8.11
CA LEU A 44 2.86 13.31 -7.77
C LEU A 44 2.72 11.79 -7.85
N LYS A 45 3.35 11.15 -8.84
CA LYS A 45 3.39 9.68 -8.93
C LYS A 45 4.12 9.09 -7.72
N ALA A 46 5.31 9.60 -7.41
CA ALA A 46 6.09 9.13 -6.26
C ALA A 46 5.29 9.28 -4.96
N LEU A 47 4.67 10.44 -4.73
CA LEU A 47 3.84 10.69 -3.56
C LEU A 47 2.63 9.74 -3.49
N ALA A 48 1.94 9.51 -4.60
CA ALA A 48 0.80 8.59 -4.64
C ALA A 48 1.23 7.15 -4.25
N TRP A 49 2.34 6.66 -4.82
CA TRP A 49 2.85 5.33 -4.48
C TRP A 49 3.39 5.27 -3.05
N LEU A 50 3.97 6.35 -2.52
CA LEU A 50 4.42 6.43 -1.14
C LEU A 50 3.25 6.31 -0.17
N LEU A 51 2.16 7.03 -0.41
CA LEU A 51 0.96 6.96 0.41
C LEU A 51 0.33 5.57 0.38
N LEU A 52 0.28 4.92 -0.80
CA LEU A 52 -0.17 3.53 -0.91
C LEU A 52 0.76 2.56 -0.16
N ALA A 53 2.08 2.74 -0.23
CA ALA A 53 3.03 1.92 0.49
C ALA A 53 2.89 2.07 2.01
N ILE A 54 2.64 3.29 2.52
CA ILE A 54 2.39 3.51 3.95
C ILE A 54 1.10 2.81 4.40
N GLY A 55 -0.01 2.98 3.67
CA GLY A 55 -1.28 2.35 4.01
C GLY A 55 -1.23 0.82 3.94
N ALA A 56 -0.70 0.28 2.84
CA ALA A 56 -0.54 -1.17 2.67
C ALA A 56 0.52 -1.75 3.63
N GLY A 57 1.56 -0.99 3.96
CA GLY A 57 2.55 -1.34 4.96
C GLY A 57 1.92 -1.51 6.34
N GLY A 58 1.02 -0.62 6.74
CA GLY A 58 0.22 -0.77 7.97
C GLY A 58 -0.63 -2.04 7.97
N ALA A 59 -1.31 -2.35 6.85
CA ALA A 59 -2.10 -3.56 6.67
C ALA A 59 -1.28 -4.85 6.84
N VAL A 60 -0.03 -4.85 6.40
CA VAL A 60 0.88 -6.02 6.49
C VAL A 60 1.57 -6.11 7.85
N ALA A 61 2.07 -4.98 8.37
CA ALA A 61 2.87 -4.94 9.59
C ALA A 61 2.03 -5.14 10.86
N THR A 62 0.82 -4.59 10.91
CA THR A 62 -0.05 -4.65 12.12
C THR A 62 -0.28 -6.08 12.64
N PRO A 63 -0.74 -7.06 11.83
CA PRO A 63 -0.93 -8.41 12.34
C PRO A 63 0.39 -9.10 12.74
N LEU A 64 1.52 -8.76 12.10
CA LEU A 64 2.83 -9.30 12.49
C LEU A 64 3.28 -8.75 13.85
N LEU A 65 3.14 -7.44 14.05
CA LEU A 65 3.47 -6.77 15.32
C LEU A 65 2.59 -7.33 16.46
N LEU A 66 1.28 -7.46 16.24
CA LEU A 66 0.36 -8.04 17.21
C LEU A 66 0.69 -9.50 17.51
N ALA A 67 1.05 -10.30 16.51
CA ALA A 67 1.48 -11.69 16.72
C ALA A 67 2.78 -11.80 17.54
N MET A 68 3.65 -10.79 17.49
CA MET A 68 4.85 -10.67 18.34
C MET A 68 4.55 -10.08 19.72
N GLY A 69 3.28 -9.81 20.05
CA GLY A 69 2.89 -9.19 21.32
C GLY A 69 3.20 -7.70 21.40
N ILE A 70 3.55 -7.04 20.29
CA ILE A 70 3.76 -5.59 20.23
C ILE A 70 2.41 -4.92 20.05
N HIS A 71 1.95 -4.26 21.12
CA HIS A 71 0.71 -3.52 21.13
C HIS A 71 1.06 -2.07 20.78
N ALA A 72 0.41 -1.52 19.77
CA ALA A 72 0.76 -0.24 19.17
C ALA A 72 0.24 0.95 19.98
N THR A 73 0.42 0.96 21.31
CA THR A 73 0.15 2.16 22.12
C THR A 73 1.37 3.10 22.02
N PRO A 74 1.23 4.35 21.54
CA PRO A 74 0.01 5.16 21.33
C PRO A 74 -0.46 5.29 19.86
N PHE A 75 0.12 4.53 18.93
CA PHE A 75 -0.17 4.57 17.50
C PHE A 75 -1.42 3.81 17.05
N ASP A 76 -2.33 3.41 17.96
CA ASP A 76 -3.59 2.72 17.64
C ASP A 76 -4.48 3.46 16.62
N HIS A 77 -4.31 4.77 16.49
CA HIS A 77 -4.98 5.60 15.48
C HIS A 77 -4.39 5.45 14.07
N ILE A 78 -3.19 4.86 13.96
CA ILE A 78 -2.49 4.53 12.72
C ILE A 78 -2.59 3.03 12.43
N THR A 79 -2.59 2.20 13.47
CA THR A 79 -2.69 0.74 13.39
C THR A 79 -4.04 0.27 13.88
N HIS A 80 -4.98 0.07 12.96
CA HIS A 80 -6.28 -0.53 13.28
C HIS A 80 -6.09 -2.02 13.61
N ALA A 81 -6.39 -2.40 14.86
CA ALA A 81 -6.31 -3.80 15.31
C ALA A 81 -7.24 -4.74 14.50
N GLN A 82 -8.32 -4.19 13.94
CA GLN A 82 -9.26 -4.87 13.06
C GLN A 82 -9.59 -3.96 11.87
N PRO A 83 -9.31 -4.38 10.63
CA PRO A 83 -9.65 -3.58 9.46
C PRO A 83 -11.17 -3.57 9.24
N THR A 84 -11.70 -2.41 8.88
CA THR A 84 -13.11 -2.28 8.50
C THR A 84 -13.35 -2.84 7.09
N PHE A 85 -14.62 -3.13 6.77
CA PHE A 85 -15.01 -3.51 5.42
C PHE A 85 -14.65 -2.43 4.39
N ALA A 86 -14.83 -1.15 4.73
CA ALA A 86 -14.55 -0.03 3.82
C ALA A 86 -13.07 0.06 3.46
N GLU A 87 -12.18 -0.01 4.45
CA GLU A 87 -10.73 -0.01 4.22
C GLU A 87 -10.29 -1.23 3.40
N THR A 88 -10.85 -2.39 3.71
CA THR A 88 -10.60 -3.64 2.99
C THR A 88 -11.07 -3.55 1.54
N ALA A 89 -12.25 -3.00 1.27
CA ALA A 89 -12.77 -2.83 -0.08
C ALA A 89 -11.90 -1.88 -0.92
N VAL A 90 -11.43 -0.78 -0.33
CA VAL A 90 -10.52 0.16 -1.01
C VAL A 90 -9.18 -0.51 -1.34
N LEU A 91 -8.55 -1.16 -0.35
CA LEU A 91 -7.25 -1.80 -0.53
C LEU A 91 -7.33 -2.98 -1.51
N LEU A 92 -8.39 -3.78 -1.41
CA LEU A 92 -8.67 -4.88 -2.34
C LEU A 92 -8.94 -4.37 -3.76
N GLY A 93 -9.66 -3.25 -3.91
CA GLY A 93 -9.87 -2.61 -5.21
C GLY A 93 -8.55 -2.24 -5.90
N PHE A 94 -7.61 -1.66 -5.16
CA PHE A 94 -6.26 -1.40 -5.67
C PHE A 94 -5.52 -2.69 -6.04
N ALA A 95 -5.56 -3.71 -5.17
CA ALA A 95 -4.92 -4.99 -5.45
C ALA A 95 -5.47 -5.62 -6.76
N VAL A 96 -6.79 -5.59 -6.97
CA VAL A 96 -7.44 -6.07 -8.19
C VAL A 96 -6.98 -5.28 -9.42
N LEU A 97 -6.90 -3.95 -9.33
CA LEU A 97 -6.40 -3.13 -10.44
C LEU A 97 -4.94 -3.45 -10.78
N ILE A 98 -4.10 -3.69 -9.78
CA ILE A 98 -2.70 -4.07 -9.96
C ILE A 98 -2.62 -5.44 -10.64
N VAL A 99 -3.31 -6.45 -10.12
CA VAL A 99 -3.33 -7.80 -10.72
C VAL A 99 -3.84 -7.72 -12.16
N ARG A 100 -4.91 -6.96 -12.41
CA ARG A 100 -5.43 -6.71 -13.76
C ARG A 100 -4.36 -6.13 -14.68
N THR A 101 -3.56 -5.16 -14.23
CA THR A 101 -2.48 -4.61 -15.07
C THR A 101 -1.42 -5.65 -15.39
N ARG A 102 -1.06 -6.52 -14.43
CA ARG A 102 -0.10 -7.61 -14.67
C ARG A 102 -0.63 -8.65 -15.66
N VAL A 103 -1.91 -9.04 -15.55
CA VAL A 103 -2.56 -9.94 -16.51
C VAL A 103 -2.66 -9.34 -17.91
N LYS A 104 -2.79 -8.02 -18.03
CA LYS A 104 -2.82 -7.34 -19.34
C LYS A 104 -1.42 -7.26 -19.98
N GLU A 105 -0.36 -7.17 -19.18
CA GLU A 105 1.02 -6.95 -19.62
C GLU A 105 1.80 -8.24 -19.90
N GLY A 106 1.38 -9.37 -19.33
CA GLY A 106 1.94 -10.72 -19.57
C GLY A 106 1.14 -11.52 -20.57
#